data_AF-A0A098CMI8-F1
#
_entry.id   AF-A0A098CMI8-F1
#
_cell.length_a   1.000
_cell.length_b   1.000
_cell.length_c   1.000
_cell.angle_alpha   90.00
_cell.angle_beta   90.00
_cell.angle_gamma   90.00
#
_symmetry.space_group_name_H-M   'P 1'
#
loop_
_entity.id
_entity.type
_entity.pdbx_description
1 polymer ?
#
loop_
_entity_poly.entity_id
_entity_poly.type
_entity_poly.pdbx_seq_one_letter_code
_entity_poly.pdbx_strand_id
1 'polypeptide(L)'
;MNENLFASFIAPTILGLPAAVLIILLPPLLIPTSKYLINNRLITTQQWLIKLTSKQMMTMHNTKGRTWSLMLVSLIIFIATTNLLGLLP
;
A
#
# COMPACT_ATOMS: atom_id res chain seq x y z
N MET A 1 35.38 -1.38 6.99
CA MET A 1 34.10 -1.87 7.54
C MET A 1 33.15 -2.00 6.37
N ASN A 2 32.62 -3.21 6.15
CA ASN A 2 32.13 -3.74 4.87
C ASN A 2 31.08 -2.87 4.16
N GLU A 3 31.26 -2.69 2.85
CA GLU A 3 30.25 -2.11 1.93
C GLU A 3 28.91 -2.88 1.92
N ASN A 4 28.88 -4.09 2.49
CA ASN A 4 27.69 -4.94 2.56
C ASN A 4 26.52 -4.32 3.35
N LEU A 5 26.75 -3.36 4.26
CA LEU A 5 25.66 -2.70 4.98
C LEU A 5 24.76 -1.84 4.07
N PHE A 6 25.32 -1.35 2.95
CA PHE A 6 24.58 -0.52 1.99
C PHE A 6 24.05 -1.29 0.78
N ALA A 7 24.39 -2.58 0.65
CA ALA A 7 24.01 -3.40 -0.49
C ALA A 7 22.47 -3.49 -0.66
N SER A 8 21.70 -3.47 0.43
CA SER A 8 20.23 -3.52 0.41
C SER A 8 19.57 -2.24 -0.11
N PHE A 9 20.30 -1.11 -0.13
CA PHE A 9 19.78 0.18 -0.61
C PHE A 9 20.13 0.46 -2.08
N ILE A 10 20.93 -0.40 -2.71
CA ILE A 10 21.25 -0.29 -4.13
C ILE A 10 19.99 -0.61 -4.94
N ALA A 11 19.71 0.20 -5.97
CA ALA A 11 18.59 -0.06 -6.87
C ALA A 11 18.78 -1.43 -7.57
N PRO A 12 17.89 -2.41 -7.34
CA PRO A 12 18.09 -3.76 -7.83
C PRO A 12 17.92 -3.81 -9.36
N THR A 13 18.81 -4.56 -10.00
CA THR A 13 18.74 -4.87 -11.44
C THR A 13 18.73 -6.38 -11.64
N ILE A 14 17.89 -6.86 -12.56
CA ILE A 14 17.82 -8.28 -12.95
C ILE A 14 18.10 -8.35 -14.45
N LEU A 15 19.13 -9.09 -14.86
CA LEU A 15 19.55 -9.22 -16.27
C LEU A 15 19.80 -7.86 -16.96
N GLY A 16 20.25 -6.84 -16.21
CA GLY A 16 20.48 -5.49 -16.72
C GLY A 16 19.24 -4.59 -16.81
N LEU A 17 18.06 -5.08 -16.39
CA LEU A 17 16.82 -4.31 -16.34
C LEU A 17 16.51 -3.83 -14.91
N PRO A 18 16.01 -2.60 -14.71
CA PRO A 18 15.62 -2.11 -13.38
C PRO A 18 14.45 -2.92 -12.79
N ALA A 19 14.66 -3.56 -11.65
CA ALA A 19 13.62 -4.33 -10.96
C ALA A 19 12.66 -3.43 -10.16
N ALA A 20 12.97 -2.13 -10.00
CA ALA A 20 12.17 -1.17 -9.25
C ALA A 20 10.70 -1.10 -9.71
N VAL A 21 10.45 -1.22 -11.02
CA VAL A 21 9.08 -1.20 -11.57
C VAL A 21 8.25 -2.37 -11.04
N LEU A 22 8.82 -3.58 -10.98
CA LEU A 22 8.14 -4.76 -10.45
C LEU A 22 7.87 -4.63 -8.95
N ILE A 23 8.84 -4.10 -8.20
CA ILE A 23 8.72 -3.89 -6.75
C ILE A 23 7.60 -2.88 -6.45
N ILE A 24 7.52 -1.78 -7.21
CA ILE A 24 6.48 -0.74 -7.04
C ILE A 24 5.07 -1.28 -7.38
N LEU A 25 4.97 -2.22 -8.31
CA LEU A 25 3.69 -2.83 -8.71
C LEU A 25 3.22 -3.94 -7.76
N LEU A 26 4.09 -4.47 -6.90
CA LEU A 26 3.76 -5.57 -5.99
C LEU A 26 2.68 -5.22 -4.93
N PRO A 27 2.73 -4.09 -4.21
CA PRO A 27 1.75 -3.77 -3.18
C PRO A 27 0.27 -3.81 -3.64
N PRO A 28 -0.12 -3.17 -4.77
CA PRO A 28 -1.52 -3.22 -5.21
C PRO A 28 -1.98 -4.63 -5.62
N LEU A 29 -1.07 -5.52 -6.05
CA LEU A 29 -1.41 -6.91 -6.38
C LEU A 29 -1.81 -7.73 -5.14
N LEU A 30 -1.35 -7.33 -3.95
CA LEU A 30 -1.62 -8.03 -2.69
C LEU A 30 -2.98 -7.66 -2.07
N ILE A 31 -3.72 -6.71 -2.66
CA ILE A 31 -4.99 -6.20 -2.14
C ILE A 31 -6.15 -6.84 -2.93
N PRO A 32 -6.75 -7.95 -2.45
CA PRO A 32 -7.84 -8.60 -3.16
C PRO A 32 -9.13 -7.78 -3.17
N THR A 33 -9.93 -7.99 -4.20
CA THR A 33 -11.30 -7.45 -4.31
C THR A 33 -12.29 -8.60 -4.54
N SER A 34 -13.54 -8.40 -4.11
CA SER A 34 -14.62 -9.37 -4.28
C SER A 34 -15.88 -8.66 -4.73
N LYS A 35 -16.67 -9.35 -5.56
CA LYS A 35 -17.98 -8.89 -6.04
C LYS A 35 -19.14 -9.41 -5.18
N TYR A 36 -18.86 -10.31 -4.24
CA TYR A 36 -19.87 -10.93 -3.39
C TYR A 36 -20.25 -10.05 -2.20
N LEU A 37 -21.49 -10.18 -1.72
CA LEU A 37 -21.97 -9.48 -0.53
C LEU A 37 -21.28 -9.98 0.75
N ILE A 38 -21.16 -11.30 0.88
CA ILE A 38 -20.47 -11.96 2.00
C ILE A 38 -19.06 -12.29 1.51
N ASN A 39 -18.07 -11.62 2.11
CA ASN A 39 -16.67 -11.72 1.72
C ASN A 39 -15.90 -12.67 2.65
N ASN A 40 -14.72 -13.09 2.19
CA ASN A 40 -13.79 -13.84 3.05
C ASN A 40 -13.20 -12.94 4.15
N ARG A 41 -12.61 -13.56 5.18
CA ARG A 41 -12.09 -12.86 6.36
C ARG A 41 -11.10 -11.75 5.98
N LEU A 42 -10.19 -12.02 5.05
CA LEU A 42 -9.18 -11.06 4.59
C LEU A 42 -9.80 -9.79 3.98
N ILE A 43 -10.77 -9.96 3.07
CA ILE A 43 -11.45 -8.84 2.43
C ILE A 43 -12.32 -8.09 3.44
N THR A 44 -12.95 -8.78 4.40
CA THR A 44 -13.74 -8.10 5.45
C THR A 44 -12.87 -7.24 6.36
N THR A 45 -11.69 -7.70 6.78
CA THR A 45 -10.78 -6.91 7.62
C THR A 45 -10.16 -5.76 6.83
N GLN A 46 -9.83 -5.96 5.56
CA GLN A 46 -9.39 -4.91 4.64
C GLN A 46 -10.46 -3.82 4.48
N GLN A 47 -11.71 -4.17 4.18
CA GLN A 47 -12.81 -3.22 4.03
C GLN A 47 -13.06 -2.45 5.34
N TRP A 48 -13.00 -3.15 6.47
CA TRP A 48 -13.15 -2.52 7.79
C TRP A 48 -12.04 -1.50 8.06
N LEU A 49 -10.77 -1.85 7.78
CA LEU A 49 -9.62 -0.94 7.92
C LEU A 49 -9.80 0.31 7.05
N ILE A 50 -10.14 0.14 5.76
CA ILE A 50 -10.35 1.23 4.80
C ILE A 50 -11.46 2.18 5.29
N LYS A 51 -12.57 1.63 5.80
CA LYS A 51 -13.69 2.41 6.31
C LYS A 51 -13.29 3.20 7.56
N LEU A 52 -12.53 2.59 8.46
CA LEU A 52 -12.05 3.24 9.67
C LEU A 52 -11.10 4.40 9.34
N THR A 53 -10.10 4.17 8.50
CA THR A 53 -9.11 5.20 8.13
C THR A 53 -9.78 6.35 7.36
N SER A 54 -10.61 6.04 6.37
CA SER A 54 -11.37 7.05 5.63
C SER A 54 -12.25 7.88 6.56
N LYS A 55 -13.00 7.24 7.48
CA LYS A 55 -13.85 7.95 8.44
C LYS A 55 -13.03 8.89 9.31
N GLN A 56 -11.94 8.40 9.91
CA GLN A 56 -11.11 9.19 10.82
C GLN A 56 -10.51 10.41 10.12
N MET A 57 -9.92 10.22 8.94
CA MET A 57 -9.30 11.31 8.19
C MET A 57 -10.33 12.35 7.71
N MET A 58 -11.49 11.91 7.24
CA MET A 58 -12.49 12.79 6.64
C MET A 58 -13.39 13.50 7.66
N THR A 59 -13.26 13.20 8.95
CA THR A 59 -14.07 13.82 10.02
C THR A 59 -13.92 15.35 10.04
N MET A 60 -12.69 15.85 9.90
CA MET A 60 -12.36 17.28 10.01
C MET A 60 -12.54 18.06 8.69
N HIS A 61 -12.82 17.37 7.58
CA HIS A 61 -12.91 17.98 6.25
C HIS A 61 -14.36 18.26 5.83
N ASN A 62 -14.56 19.39 5.13
CA ASN A 62 -15.85 19.74 4.52
C ASN A 62 -16.18 18.85 3.30
N THR A 63 -17.35 19.06 2.69
CA THR A 63 -17.82 18.30 1.52
C THR A 63 -16.88 18.37 0.31
N LYS A 64 -16.29 19.54 0.01
CA LYS A 64 -15.27 19.69 -1.06
C LYS A 64 -13.99 18.93 -0.72
N GLY A 65 -13.53 18.98 0.54
CA GLY A 65 -12.34 18.24 0.99
C GLY A 65 -12.54 16.72 0.90
N ARG A 66 -13.74 16.23 1.20
CA ARG A 66 -14.08 14.79 1.13
C ARG A 66 -14.01 14.21 -0.28
N THR A 67 -14.02 15.04 -1.33
CA THR A 67 -13.80 14.55 -2.71
C THR A 67 -12.42 13.93 -2.91
N TRP A 68 -11.43 14.35 -2.11
CA TRP A 68 -10.06 13.80 -2.13
C TRP A 68 -9.92 12.50 -1.33
N SER A 69 -11.00 12.01 -0.69
CA SER A 69 -10.93 10.83 0.18
C SER A 69 -10.37 9.60 -0.57
N LEU A 70 -10.75 9.40 -1.83
CA LEU A 70 -10.28 8.24 -2.59
C LEU A 70 -8.76 8.27 -2.76
N MET A 71 -8.24 9.41 -3.22
CA MET A 71 -6.82 9.62 -3.44
C MET A 71 -6.03 9.44 -2.13
N LEU A 72 -6.43 10.12 -1.06
CA LEU A 72 -5.71 10.08 0.22
C LEU A 72 -5.69 8.69 0.83
N VAL A 73 -6.81 7.97 0.79
CA VAL A 73 -6.89 6.59 1.29
C VAL A 73 -6.02 5.66 0.45
N SER A 74 -6.03 5.78 -0.89
CA SER A 74 -5.15 4.98 -1.76
C SER A 74 -3.67 5.24 -1.47
N LEU A 75 -3.30 6.50 -1.26
CA LEU A 75 -1.92 6.90 -0.98
C LEU A 75 -1.41 6.30 0.33
N ILE A 76 -2.20 6.38 1.40
CA ILE A 76 -1.79 5.88 2.71
C ILE A 76 -1.68 4.36 2.72
N ILE A 77 -2.61 3.67 2.07
CA ILE A 77 -2.55 2.22 1.94
C ILE A 77 -1.31 1.82 1.13
N PHE A 78 -1.00 2.52 0.04
CA PHE A 78 0.18 2.26 -0.76
C PHE A 78 1.48 2.43 0.06
N ILE A 79 1.66 3.57 0.73
CA ILE A 79 2.86 3.84 1.53
C ILE A 79 2.98 2.86 2.71
N ALA A 80 1.87 2.56 3.39
CA ALA A 80 1.87 1.62 4.50
C ALA A 80 2.25 0.21 4.05
N THR A 81 1.72 -0.26 2.91
CA THR A 81 2.03 -1.58 2.37
C THR A 81 3.47 -1.68 1.88
N THR A 82 4.00 -0.65 1.19
CA THR A 82 5.42 -0.63 0.79
C THR A 82 6.35 -0.65 2.00
N ASN A 83 6.03 0.11 3.05
CA ASN A 83 6.85 0.15 4.26
C ASN A 83 6.79 -1.17 5.03
N LEU A 84 5.61 -1.78 5.15
CA LEU A 84 5.47 -3.08 5.82
C LEU A 84 6.22 -4.19 5.08
N LEU A 85 6.16 -4.20 3.75
CA LEU A 85 6.93 -5.15 2.95
C LEU A 85 8.45 -4.90 3.04
N GLY A 86 8.87 -3.65 3.16
CA GLY A 86 10.29 -3.30 3.34
C GLY A 86 10.88 -3.70 4.69
N LEU A 87 10.06 -4.13 5.65
CA LEU A 87 10.53 -4.72 6.92
C LEU A 87 10.81 -6.22 6.81
N LEU A 88 10.40 -6.86 5.72
CA LEU A 88 10.71 -8.27 5.46
C LEU A 88 12.22 -8.42 5.14
N PRO A 89 12.84 -9.56 5.52
CA PRO A 89 14.25 -9.81 5.25
C PRO A 89 14.55 -10.01 3.76
#